data_AF-A0A7T5JMM2-F1
#
_entry.id   AF-A0A7T5JMM2-F1
#
_cell.length_a   1.000
_cell.length_b   1.000
_cell.length_c   1.000
_cell.angle_alpha   90.00
_cell.angle_beta   90.00
_cell.angle_gamma   90.00
#
_symmetry.space_group_name_H-M   'P 1'
#
loop_
_entity.id
_entity.type
_entity.pdbx_description
1 polymer ?
#
loop_
_entity_poly.entity_id
_entity_poly.type
_entity_poly.pdbx_seq_one_letter_code
_entity_poly.pdbx_strand_id
1 'polypeptide(L)'
;MAKTIQQIRSHIDKARIAESLTASEALERKRKVQAEMGEIMRNRELSEIGRTKAVAALKQKHGIEFLQDAYKLKQVYMEELRKAKEGADAIVYAKAKKPDAVKLERFEDELKALKTELMLTSRAETAKQKVEAFIQKHVKSADDRYFAFRVRDEFQQIASPILESAGTESAKYRAILGDMFERLDQISLSDDAREARQILDLADSMIERGSLFSGLVVESMTETLGREYASYLNKPEEFFADKPDLKPDDYVHPEDTPQAKAARAAEEQREKEQREFAERWRSMTRTIEQLRAGSQASE
;
A
#
# COMPACT_ATOMS: atom_id res chain seq x y z
N MET A 1 3.50 0.67 15.67
CA MET A 1 4.55 1.13 14.73
C MET A 1 4.02 1.23 13.30
N ALA A 2 4.42 2.27 12.55
CA ALA A 2 4.15 2.30 11.10
C ALA A 2 4.88 1.12 10.44
N LYS A 3 4.19 0.37 9.57
CA LYS A 3 4.81 -0.73 8.83
C LYS A 3 5.99 -0.18 8.03
N THR A 4 7.13 -0.86 8.05
CA THR A 4 8.27 -0.45 7.22
C THR A 4 7.98 -0.77 5.76
N ILE A 5 8.64 -0.06 4.85
CA ILE A 5 8.47 -0.33 3.42
C ILE A 5 8.86 -1.77 3.05
N GLN A 6 9.84 -2.36 3.73
CA GLN A 6 10.22 -3.76 3.59
C GLN A 6 9.11 -4.73 4.00
N GLN A 7 8.37 -4.44 5.09
CA GLN A 7 7.23 -5.26 5.50
C GLN A 7 6.10 -5.20 4.45
N ILE A 8 5.87 -4.02 3.87
CA ILE A 8 4.88 -3.82 2.81
C ILE A 8 5.26 -4.58 1.55
N ARG A 9 6.54 -4.53 1.13
CA ARG A 9 7.06 -5.37 0.04
C ARG A 9 6.84 -6.86 0.28
N SER A 10 7.10 -7.33 1.51
CA SER A 10 6.92 -8.74 1.84
C SER A 10 5.48 -9.22 1.62
N HIS A 11 4.47 -8.38 1.86
CA HIS A 11 3.07 -8.71 1.57
C HIS A 11 2.82 -8.88 0.06
N ILE A 12 3.38 -8.01 -0.79
CA ILE A 12 3.32 -8.16 -2.26
C ILE A 12 4.03 -9.44 -2.72
N ASP A 13 5.20 -9.72 -2.17
CA ASP A 13 5.96 -10.92 -2.54
C ASP A 13 5.19 -12.20 -2.19
N LYS A 14 4.52 -12.24 -1.03
CA LYS A 14 3.65 -13.36 -0.65
C LYS A 14 2.43 -13.48 -1.58
N ALA A 15 1.82 -12.38 -1.98
CA ALA A 15 0.74 -12.41 -2.97
C ALA A 15 1.22 -12.97 -4.32
N ARG A 16 2.42 -12.60 -4.77
CA ARG A 16 3.04 -13.17 -5.98
C ARG A 16 3.37 -14.66 -5.83
N ILE A 17 3.86 -15.07 -4.67
CA ILE A 17 4.09 -16.49 -4.37
C ILE A 17 2.76 -17.25 -4.48
N ALA A 18 1.70 -16.77 -3.85
CA ALA A 18 0.36 -17.36 -3.96
C ALA A 18 -0.10 -17.48 -5.43
N GLU A 19 0.10 -16.44 -6.25
CA GLU A 19 -0.21 -16.48 -7.68
C GLU A 19 0.62 -17.55 -8.42
N SER A 20 1.93 -17.62 -8.17
CA SER A 20 2.82 -18.61 -8.80
C SER A 20 2.49 -20.06 -8.43
N LEU A 21 1.99 -20.30 -7.21
CA LEU A 21 1.63 -21.64 -6.73
C LEU A 21 0.46 -22.24 -7.50
N THR A 22 -0.44 -21.40 -8.03
CA THR A 22 -1.65 -21.82 -8.74
C THR A 22 -1.35 -22.79 -9.89
N ALA A 23 -0.30 -22.51 -10.68
CA ALA A 23 0.06 -23.30 -11.84
C ALA A 23 0.68 -24.64 -11.43
N SER A 24 1.55 -24.65 -10.41
CA SER A 24 2.14 -25.88 -9.88
C SER A 24 1.10 -26.79 -9.23
N GLU A 25 0.20 -26.23 -8.43
CA GLU A 25 -0.88 -26.99 -7.77
C GLU A 25 -1.86 -27.57 -8.80
N ALA A 26 -2.23 -26.79 -9.81
CA ALA A 26 -3.08 -27.27 -10.91
C ALA A 26 -2.43 -28.42 -11.68
N LEU A 27 -1.12 -28.33 -11.96
CA LEU A 27 -0.39 -29.39 -12.65
C LEU A 27 -0.28 -30.66 -11.81
N GLU A 28 0.02 -30.54 -10.53
CA GLU A 28 0.07 -31.69 -9.61
C GLU A 28 -1.30 -32.35 -9.49
N ARG A 29 -2.35 -31.56 -9.30
CA ARG A 29 -3.74 -32.03 -9.25
C ARG A 29 -4.13 -32.75 -10.54
N LYS A 30 -3.78 -32.20 -11.70
CA LYS A 30 -4.01 -32.83 -13.01
C LYS A 30 -3.36 -34.20 -13.11
N ARG A 31 -2.07 -34.29 -12.76
CA ARG A 31 -1.33 -35.57 -12.80
C ARG A 31 -1.97 -36.62 -11.89
N LYS A 32 -2.34 -36.23 -10.67
CA LYS A 32 -2.99 -37.11 -9.70
C LYS A 32 -4.34 -37.62 -10.22
N VAL A 33 -5.21 -36.73 -10.69
CA VAL A 33 -6.53 -37.10 -11.22
C VAL A 33 -6.40 -38.00 -12.45
N GLN A 34 -5.48 -37.70 -13.36
CA GLN A 34 -5.26 -38.53 -14.56
C GLN A 34 -4.76 -39.93 -14.20
N ALA A 35 -3.88 -40.06 -13.20
CA ALA A 35 -3.42 -41.37 -12.72
C ALA A 35 -4.58 -42.19 -12.13
N GLU A 36 -5.37 -41.60 -11.23
CA GLU A 36 -6.53 -42.25 -10.61
C GLU A 36 -7.61 -42.61 -11.66
N MET A 37 -7.85 -41.75 -12.65
CA MET A 37 -8.72 -42.06 -13.79
C MET A 37 -8.20 -43.27 -14.59
N GLY A 38 -6.88 -43.35 -14.83
CA GLY A 38 -6.26 -44.48 -15.50
C GLY A 38 -6.38 -45.80 -14.74
N GLU A 39 -6.43 -45.76 -13.40
CA GLU A 39 -6.71 -46.94 -12.58
C GLU A 39 -8.17 -47.38 -12.70
N ILE A 40 -9.13 -46.45 -12.63
CA ILE A 40 -10.56 -46.73 -12.82
C ILE A 40 -10.79 -47.37 -14.19
N MET A 41 -10.17 -46.85 -15.25
CA MET A 41 -10.34 -47.37 -16.60
C MET A 41 -9.73 -48.76 -16.81
N ARG A 42 -8.70 -49.13 -16.02
CA ARG A 42 -8.08 -50.46 -16.08
C ARG A 42 -8.77 -51.48 -15.19
N ASN A 43 -9.67 -51.06 -14.30
CA ASN A 43 -10.38 -51.96 -13.40
C ASN A 43 -11.35 -52.87 -14.17
N ARG A 44 -11.08 -54.18 -14.16
CA ARG A 44 -11.88 -55.20 -14.86
C ARG A 44 -13.19 -55.53 -14.14
N GLU A 45 -13.33 -55.17 -12.87
CA GLU A 45 -14.53 -55.41 -12.07
C GLU A 45 -15.63 -54.37 -12.35
N LEU A 46 -15.27 -53.22 -12.92
CA LEU A 46 -16.22 -52.18 -13.28
C LEU A 46 -16.73 -52.36 -14.71
N SER A 47 -18.06 -52.39 -14.86
CA SER A 47 -18.73 -52.22 -16.15
C SER A 47 -18.46 -50.83 -16.73
N GLU A 48 -18.72 -50.63 -18.03
CA GLU A 48 -18.53 -49.34 -18.69
C GLU A 48 -19.32 -48.21 -18.01
N ILE A 49 -20.58 -48.47 -17.65
CA ILE A 49 -21.42 -47.54 -16.87
C ILE A 49 -20.81 -47.29 -15.48
N GLY A 50 -20.28 -48.33 -14.84
CA GLY A 50 -19.61 -48.23 -13.54
C GLY A 50 -18.36 -47.35 -13.60
N ARG A 51 -17.53 -47.50 -14.64
CA ARG A 51 -16.34 -46.67 -14.87
C ARG A 51 -16.69 -45.20 -15.07
N THR A 52 -17.71 -44.92 -15.89
CA THR A 52 -18.17 -43.55 -16.13
C THR A 52 -18.65 -42.88 -14.84
N LYS A 53 -19.44 -43.59 -14.01
CA LYS A 53 -19.88 -43.10 -12.71
C LYS A 53 -18.72 -42.88 -11.73
N ALA A 54 -17.77 -43.83 -11.69
CA ALA A 54 -16.59 -43.71 -10.84
C ALA A 54 -15.70 -42.52 -11.24
N VAL A 55 -15.51 -42.28 -12.53
CA VAL A 55 -14.78 -41.10 -13.02
C VAL A 55 -15.52 -39.81 -12.70
N ALA A 56 -16.84 -39.76 -12.85
CA ALA A 56 -17.63 -38.58 -12.48
C ALA A 56 -17.50 -38.27 -10.98
N ALA A 57 -17.62 -39.28 -10.12
CA ALA A 57 -17.45 -39.12 -8.67
C ALA A 57 -16.02 -38.68 -8.30
N LEU A 58 -15.01 -39.22 -8.99
CA LEU A 58 -13.62 -38.82 -8.83
C LEU A 58 -13.41 -37.33 -9.19
N LYS A 59 -13.92 -36.91 -10.35
CA LYS A 59 -13.85 -35.51 -10.79
C LYS A 59 -14.57 -34.58 -9.82
N GLN A 60 -15.74 -34.97 -9.32
CA GLN A 60 -16.47 -34.21 -8.31
C GLN A 60 -15.66 -34.03 -7.02
N LYS A 61 -15.09 -35.12 -6.49
CA LYS A 61 -14.28 -35.06 -5.27
C LYS A 61 -13.09 -34.11 -5.42
N HIS A 62 -12.26 -34.33 -6.44
CA HIS A 62 -11.09 -33.48 -6.68
C HIS A 62 -11.48 -32.06 -7.11
N GLY A 63 -12.65 -31.89 -7.74
CA GLY A 63 -13.23 -30.60 -8.09
C GLY A 63 -13.54 -29.75 -6.87
N ILE A 64 -14.22 -30.33 -5.88
CA ILE A 64 -14.53 -29.67 -4.62
C ILE A 64 -13.25 -29.37 -3.84
N GLU A 65 -12.36 -30.36 -3.67
CA GLU A 65 -11.08 -30.15 -2.97
C GLU A 65 -10.27 -29.01 -3.59
N PHE A 66 -10.16 -28.98 -4.92
CA PHE A 66 -9.40 -27.94 -5.60
C PHE A 66 -10.06 -26.55 -5.49
N LEU A 67 -11.40 -26.46 -5.45
CA LEU A 67 -12.09 -25.21 -5.16
C LEU A 67 -11.89 -24.73 -3.72
N GLN A 68 -11.79 -25.66 -2.76
CA GLN A 68 -11.48 -25.32 -1.36
C GLN A 68 -10.05 -24.76 -1.25
N ASP A 69 -9.09 -25.37 -1.94
CA ASP A 69 -7.72 -24.88 -2.03
C ASP A 69 -7.67 -23.49 -2.70
N ALA A 70 -8.35 -23.34 -3.84
CA ALA A 70 -8.48 -22.07 -4.56
C ALA A 70 -9.10 -20.96 -3.70
N TYR A 71 -10.12 -21.28 -2.90
CA TYR A 71 -10.75 -20.34 -1.97
C TYR A 71 -9.76 -19.82 -0.93
N LYS A 72 -9.05 -20.73 -0.25
CA LYS A 72 -8.05 -20.35 0.74
C LYS A 72 -6.93 -19.53 0.12
N LEU A 73 -6.42 -19.96 -1.03
CA LEU A 73 -5.34 -19.27 -1.73
C LEU A 73 -5.77 -17.86 -2.17
N LYS A 74 -7.00 -17.70 -2.66
CA LYS A 74 -7.58 -16.40 -2.98
C LYS A 74 -7.73 -15.50 -1.76
N GLN A 75 -8.16 -16.04 -0.62
CA GLN A 75 -8.23 -15.25 0.61
C GLN A 75 -6.84 -14.79 1.08
N VAL A 76 -5.84 -15.68 1.08
CA VAL A 76 -4.45 -15.32 1.38
C VAL A 76 -3.97 -14.21 0.44
N TYR A 77 -4.17 -14.40 -0.87
CA TYR A 77 -3.79 -13.44 -1.89
C TYR A 77 -4.42 -12.05 -1.66
N MET A 78 -5.74 -12.00 -1.50
CA MET A 78 -6.48 -10.75 -1.31
C MET A 78 -6.11 -10.06 0.01
N GLU A 79 -5.92 -10.84 1.08
CA GLU A 79 -5.59 -10.28 2.38
C GLU A 79 -4.16 -9.72 2.42
N GLU A 80 -3.19 -10.40 1.81
CA GLU A 80 -1.83 -9.88 1.66
C GLU A 80 -1.81 -8.59 0.80
N LEU A 81 -2.58 -8.54 -0.30
CA LEU A 81 -2.74 -7.31 -1.09
C LEU A 81 -3.39 -6.18 -0.30
N ARG A 82 -4.42 -6.47 0.50
CA ARG A 82 -5.07 -5.48 1.38
C ARG A 82 -4.08 -4.94 2.42
N LYS A 83 -3.29 -5.80 3.07
CA LYS A 83 -2.26 -5.37 4.03
C LYS A 83 -1.15 -4.55 3.38
N ALA A 84 -0.75 -4.90 2.15
CA ALA A 84 0.20 -4.11 1.38
C ALA A 84 -0.36 -2.72 1.09
N LYS A 85 -1.61 -2.65 0.60
CA LYS A 85 -2.33 -1.39 0.33
C LYS A 85 -2.46 -0.52 1.58
N GLU A 86 -2.98 -1.06 2.68
CA GLU A 86 -3.14 -0.33 3.95
C GLU A 86 -1.81 0.20 4.49
N GLY A 87 -0.74 -0.61 4.41
CA GLY A 87 0.59 -0.19 4.81
C GLY A 87 1.17 0.89 3.90
N ALA A 88 0.99 0.74 2.59
CA ALA A 88 1.45 1.71 1.60
C ALA A 88 0.74 3.06 1.76
N ASP A 89 -0.60 3.05 1.89
CA ASP A 89 -1.40 4.25 2.16
C ASP A 89 -0.91 4.96 3.43
N ALA A 90 -0.63 4.20 4.50
CA ALA A 90 -0.13 4.79 5.74
C ALA A 90 1.22 5.50 5.57
N ILE A 91 2.10 5.04 4.68
CA ILE A 91 3.38 5.70 4.37
C ILE A 91 3.17 6.89 3.43
N VAL A 92 2.41 6.72 2.35
CA VAL A 92 2.16 7.77 1.36
C VAL A 92 1.51 9.00 2.00
N TYR A 93 0.55 8.77 2.90
CA TYR A 93 -0.17 9.84 3.60
C TYR A 93 0.40 10.15 4.98
N ALA A 94 1.58 9.60 5.32
CA ALA A 94 2.27 9.98 6.55
C ALA A 94 2.64 11.47 6.49
N LYS A 95 2.12 12.26 7.43
CA LYS A 95 2.42 13.69 7.51
C LYS A 95 3.92 13.89 7.72
N ALA A 96 4.53 14.75 6.90
CA ALA A 96 5.92 15.16 7.09
C ALA A 96 6.11 15.74 8.51
N LYS A 97 7.25 15.42 9.13
CA LYS A 97 7.57 15.90 10.48
C LYS A 97 7.61 17.42 10.48
N LYS A 98 6.81 18.03 11.36
CA LYS A 98 6.78 19.48 11.53
C LYS A 98 8.17 19.98 12.01
N PRO A 99 8.77 20.97 11.33
CA PRO A 99 10.00 21.61 11.78
C PRO A 99 9.83 22.31 13.12
N ASP A 100 10.95 22.74 13.70
CA ASP A 100 10.96 23.60 14.90
C ASP A 100 10.08 24.85 14.71
N ALA A 101 9.39 25.28 15.77
CA ALA A 101 8.42 26.35 15.72
C ALA A 101 9.01 27.66 15.16
N VAL A 102 10.24 28.00 15.55
CA VAL A 102 10.92 29.24 15.11
C VAL A 102 11.27 29.16 13.63
N LYS A 103 11.71 27.99 13.14
CA LYS A 103 11.98 27.79 11.72
C LYS A 103 10.71 27.86 10.89
N LEU A 104 9.62 27.29 11.40
CA LEU A 104 8.34 27.32 10.72
C LEU A 104 7.77 28.73 10.62
N GLU A 105 7.78 29.49 11.72
CA GLU A 105 7.29 30.87 11.74
C GLU A 105 8.05 31.73 10.72
N ARG A 106 9.39 31.66 10.73
CA ARG A 106 10.22 32.36 9.74
C ARG A 106 9.90 31.95 8.31
N PHE A 107 9.69 30.66 8.06
CA PHE A 107 9.33 30.16 6.74
C PHE A 107 7.96 30.71 6.30
N GLU A 108 6.95 30.70 7.17
CA GLU A 108 5.61 31.19 6.86
C GLU A 108 5.59 32.70 6.61
N ASP A 109 6.35 33.47 7.39
CA ASP A 109 6.53 34.90 7.18
C ASP A 109 7.20 35.20 5.84
N GLU A 110 8.29 34.50 5.51
CA GLU A 110 8.98 34.66 4.24
C GLU A 110 8.14 34.20 3.04
N LEU A 111 7.33 33.14 3.21
CA LEU A 111 6.41 32.66 2.17
C LEU A 111 5.32 33.69 1.88
N LYS A 112 4.77 34.31 2.93
CA LYS A 112 3.79 35.40 2.80
C LYS A 112 4.40 36.64 2.15
N ALA A 113 5.64 36.98 2.50
CA ALA A 113 6.38 38.05 1.87
C ALA A 113 6.60 37.76 0.38
N LEU A 114 7.04 36.54 0.03
CA LEU A 114 7.21 36.10 -1.36
C LEU A 114 5.92 36.29 -2.17
N LYS A 115 4.79 35.76 -1.71
CA LYS A 115 3.51 35.91 -2.43
C LYS A 115 3.15 37.37 -2.67
N THR A 116 3.33 38.21 -1.66
CA THR A 116 3.08 39.66 -1.76
C THR A 116 3.99 40.28 -2.81
N GLU A 117 5.28 39.95 -2.80
CA GLU A 117 6.22 40.43 -3.80
C GLU A 117 5.89 39.95 -5.21
N LEU A 118 5.42 38.71 -5.38
CA LEU A 118 5.01 38.18 -6.69
C LEU A 118 3.80 38.92 -7.24
N MET A 119 2.82 39.26 -6.41
CA MET A 119 1.67 40.08 -6.82
C MET A 119 2.08 41.50 -7.26
N LEU A 120 3.14 42.05 -6.69
CA LEU A 120 3.63 43.39 -7.02
C LEU A 120 4.65 43.40 -8.16
N THR A 121 5.14 42.23 -8.58
CA THR A 121 6.17 42.12 -9.62
C THR A 121 5.52 42.13 -11.00
N SER A 122 5.94 43.07 -11.85
CA SER A 122 5.41 43.21 -13.22
C SER A 122 6.13 42.37 -14.28
N ARG A 123 7.26 41.74 -13.94
CA ARG A 123 8.09 40.95 -14.86
C ARG A 123 8.13 39.48 -14.44
N ALA A 124 7.65 38.59 -15.32
CA ALA A 124 7.61 37.15 -15.08
C ALA A 124 8.99 36.53 -14.76
N GLU A 125 10.06 36.95 -15.45
CA GLU A 125 11.41 36.44 -15.19
C GLU A 125 11.90 36.78 -13.77
N THR A 126 11.66 38.00 -13.31
CA THR A 126 12.04 38.42 -11.94
C THR A 126 11.22 37.66 -10.90
N ALA A 127 9.92 37.48 -11.14
CA ALA A 127 9.05 36.72 -10.26
C ALA A 127 9.48 35.24 -10.17
N LYS A 128 9.80 34.62 -11.32
CA LYS A 128 10.36 33.27 -11.41
C LYS A 128 11.66 33.12 -10.61
N GLN A 129 12.60 34.05 -10.74
CA GLN A 129 13.87 34.01 -10.01
C GLN A 129 13.68 34.09 -8.50
N LYS A 130 12.72 34.88 -8.03
CA LYS A 130 12.38 34.96 -6.60
C LYS A 130 11.84 33.63 -6.06
N VAL A 131 10.99 32.95 -6.82
CA VAL A 131 10.47 31.62 -6.45
C VAL A 131 11.60 30.60 -6.39
N GLU A 132 12.49 30.57 -7.38
CA GLU A 132 13.66 29.68 -7.35
C GLU A 132 14.55 29.93 -6.14
N ALA A 133 14.86 31.19 -5.85
CA ALA A 133 15.69 31.55 -4.71
C ALA A 133 15.04 31.13 -3.39
N PHE A 134 13.72 31.29 -3.26
CA PHE A 134 12.97 30.84 -2.09
C PHE A 134 13.03 29.32 -1.91
N ILE A 135 12.79 28.56 -2.98
CA ILE A 135 12.85 27.10 -2.96
C ILE A 135 14.27 26.64 -2.60
N GLN A 136 15.30 27.20 -3.23
CA GLN A 136 16.70 26.85 -2.92
C GLN A 136 17.11 27.19 -1.48
N LYS A 137 16.51 28.22 -0.88
CA LYS A 137 16.80 28.63 0.50
C LYS A 137 16.19 27.67 1.52
N HIS A 138 14.97 27.21 1.30
CA HIS A 138 14.17 26.48 2.31
C HIS A 138 13.95 25.00 2.02
N VAL A 139 14.19 24.56 0.78
CA VAL A 139 13.98 23.18 0.32
C VAL A 139 15.31 22.66 -0.20
N LYS A 140 16.23 22.33 0.73
CA LYS A 140 17.61 21.94 0.39
C LYS A 140 17.80 20.43 0.39
N SER A 141 17.17 19.75 1.34
CA SER A 141 17.33 18.30 1.52
C SER A 141 16.00 17.62 1.83
N ALA A 142 16.04 16.29 1.89
CA ALA A 142 14.91 15.48 2.31
C ALA A 142 14.42 15.80 3.73
N ASP A 143 15.18 16.51 4.57
CA ASP A 143 14.74 16.91 5.90
C ASP A 143 13.74 18.09 5.86
N ASP A 144 13.73 18.84 4.76
CA ASP A 144 12.85 19.99 4.53
C ASP A 144 11.52 19.61 3.85
N ARG A 145 11.18 18.31 3.83
CA ARG A 145 9.94 17.75 3.24
C ARG A 145 8.68 18.54 3.57
N TYR A 146 8.56 18.98 4.83
CA TYR A 146 7.43 19.78 5.28
C TYR A 146 7.34 21.13 4.56
N PHE A 147 8.46 21.82 4.36
CA PHE A 147 8.50 23.09 3.64
C PHE A 147 8.19 22.89 2.16
N ALA A 148 8.77 21.85 1.53
CA ALA A 148 8.45 21.48 0.15
C ALA A 148 6.94 21.25 -0.05
N PHE A 149 6.31 20.50 0.86
CA PHE A 149 4.87 20.25 0.86
C PHE A 149 4.05 21.54 0.98
N ARG A 150 4.43 22.46 1.88
CA ARG A 150 3.73 23.74 2.05
C ARG A 150 3.84 24.63 0.80
N VAL A 151 5.02 24.70 0.17
CA VAL A 151 5.19 25.44 -1.08
C VAL A 151 4.37 24.81 -2.20
N ARG A 152 4.35 23.47 -2.30
CA ARG A 152 3.58 22.72 -3.31
C ARG A 152 2.07 22.99 -3.18
N ASP A 153 1.53 22.92 -1.96
CA ASP A 153 0.11 23.14 -1.70
C ASP A 153 -0.34 24.58 -2.05
N GLU A 154 0.56 25.54 -1.90
CA GLU A 154 0.30 26.95 -2.23
C GLU A 154 0.81 27.34 -3.62
N PHE A 155 1.31 26.38 -4.41
CA PHE A 155 2.01 26.64 -5.65
C PHE A 155 1.12 27.31 -6.70
N GLN A 156 -0.18 27.03 -6.70
CA GLN A 156 -1.13 27.74 -7.55
C GLN A 156 -1.10 29.25 -7.30
N GLN A 157 -1.08 29.67 -6.03
CA GLN A 157 -1.05 31.09 -5.65
C GLN A 157 0.29 31.75 -5.99
N ILE A 158 1.36 30.97 -6.06
CA ILE A 158 2.70 31.41 -6.45
C ILE A 158 2.81 31.52 -7.98
N ALA A 159 2.23 30.55 -8.71
CA ALA A 159 2.33 30.43 -10.16
C ALA A 159 1.43 31.43 -10.90
N SER A 160 0.22 31.71 -10.39
CA SER A 160 -0.75 32.59 -11.06
C SER A 160 -0.19 33.99 -11.41
N PRO A 161 0.44 34.74 -10.49
CA PRO A 161 0.99 36.07 -10.82
C PRO A 161 2.10 36.03 -11.89
N ILE A 162 2.88 34.94 -11.94
CA ILE A 162 3.95 34.77 -12.94
C ILE A 162 3.34 34.55 -14.32
N LEU A 163 2.31 33.73 -14.42
CA LEU A 163 1.63 33.45 -15.69
C LEU A 163 0.87 34.67 -16.23
N GLU A 164 0.27 35.47 -15.35
CA GLU A 164 -0.42 36.71 -15.70
C GLU A 164 0.56 37.77 -16.23
N SER A 165 1.71 37.95 -15.57
CA SER A 165 2.74 38.90 -16.00
C SER A 165 3.54 38.46 -17.23
N ALA A 166 3.49 37.17 -17.61
CA ALA A 166 4.20 36.64 -18.76
C ALA A 166 3.58 37.00 -20.13
N GLY A 167 2.28 37.35 -20.16
CA GLY A 167 1.58 37.72 -21.40
C GLY A 167 1.76 36.70 -22.54
N THR A 168 2.38 37.12 -23.64
CA THR A 168 2.62 36.27 -24.83
C THR A 168 3.61 35.12 -24.57
N GLU A 169 4.46 35.21 -23.56
CA GLU A 169 5.42 34.16 -23.18
C GLU A 169 4.83 33.13 -22.20
N SER A 170 3.54 33.20 -21.87
CA SER A 170 2.90 32.35 -20.84
C SER A 170 3.15 30.85 -21.03
N ALA A 171 3.23 30.36 -22.28
CA ALA A 171 3.53 28.95 -22.58
C ALA A 171 4.91 28.51 -22.07
N LYS A 172 5.94 29.36 -22.21
CA LYS A 172 7.31 29.09 -21.74
C LYS A 172 7.34 29.01 -20.21
N TYR A 173 6.72 29.98 -19.53
CA TYR A 173 6.68 29.99 -18.06
C TYR A 173 5.83 28.87 -17.49
N ARG A 174 4.79 28.41 -18.18
CA ARG A 174 4.02 27.23 -17.77
C ARG A 174 4.89 25.97 -17.72
N ALA A 175 5.74 25.75 -18.72
CA ALA A 175 6.67 24.61 -18.70
C ALA A 175 7.67 24.71 -17.53
N ILE A 176 8.28 25.87 -17.33
CA ILE A 176 9.23 26.13 -16.23
C ILE A 176 8.58 25.91 -14.86
N LEU A 177 7.36 26.42 -14.66
CA LEU A 177 6.62 26.26 -13.41
C LEU A 177 6.17 24.80 -13.22
N GLY A 178 5.88 24.09 -14.30
CA GLY A 178 5.65 22.64 -14.29
C GLY A 178 6.85 21.90 -13.72
N ASP A 179 8.05 22.14 -14.27
CA ASP A 179 9.29 21.52 -13.78
C ASP A 179 9.55 21.83 -12.30
N MET A 180 9.28 23.07 -11.86
CA MET A 180 9.41 23.45 -10.45
C MET A 180 8.43 22.71 -9.55
N PHE A 181 7.18 22.61 -9.97
CA PHE A 181 6.15 21.88 -9.24
C PHE A 181 6.51 20.39 -9.12
N GLU A 182 6.97 19.77 -10.21
CA GLU A 182 7.40 18.37 -10.20
C GLU A 182 8.58 18.14 -9.25
N ARG A 183 9.56 19.04 -9.22
CA ARG A 183 10.68 18.96 -8.25
C ARG A 183 10.19 19.09 -6.81
N LEU A 184 9.27 20.01 -6.53
CA LEU A 184 8.68 20.16 -5.20
C LEU A 184 7.89 18.91 -4.80
N ASP A 185 7.12 18.33 -5.72
CA ASP A 185 6.39 17.09 -5.46
C ASP A 185 7.36 15.94 -5.16
N GLN A 186 8.43 15.80 -5.94
CA GLN A 186 9.48 14.80 -5.71
C GLN A 186 10.17 14.95 -4.35
N ILE A 187 10.51 16.18 -3.93
CA ILE A 187 11.16 16.42 -2.63
C ILE A 187 10.18 16.29 -1.47
N SER A 188 8.90 16.62 -1.68
CA SER A 188 7.85 16.52 -0.65
C SER A 188 7.55 15.06 -0.26
N LEU A 189 7.80 14.11 -1.17
CA LEU A 189 7.65 12.69 -0.91
C LEU A 189 8.97 12.08 -0.43
N SER A 190 8.90 11.21 0.58
CA SER A 190 10.05 10.39 0.95
C SER A 190 10.32 9.32 -0.09
N ASP A 191 11.55 8.78 -0.12
CA ASP A 191 11.86 7.60 -0.94
C ASP A 191 10.92 6.43 -0.60
N ASP A 192 10.67 6.21 0.70
CA ASP A 192 9.68 5.25 1.18
C ASP A 192 8.26 5.56 0.68
N ALA A 193 7.84 6.83 0.58
CA ALA A 193 6.52 7.21 0.09
C ALA A 193 6.39 7.04 -1.42
N ARG A 194 7.46 7.31 -2.18
CA ARG A 194 7.49 7.03 -3.63
C ARG A 194 7.37 5.53 -3.88
N GLU A 195 8.14 4.74 -3.14
CA GLU A 195 8.07 3.30 -3.22
C GLU A 195 6.71 2.76 -2.76
N ALA A 196 6.16 3.31 -1.67
CA ALA A 196 4.83 2.95 -1.18
C ALA A 196 3.76 3.26 -2.23
N ARG A 197 3.85 4.38 -2.96
CA ARG A 197 2.94 4.69 -4.07
C ARG A 197 3.04 3.65 -5.19
N GLN A 198 4.25 3.22 -5.57
CA GLN A 198 4.42 2.15 -6.56
C GLN A 198 3.82 0.83 -6.09
N ILE A 199 3.96 0.50 -4.80
CA ILE A 199 3.35 -0.70 -4.22
C ILE A 199 1.82 -0.58 -4.19
N LEU A 200 1.30 0.60 -3.86
CA LEU A 200 -0.13 0.89 -3.87
C LEU A 200 -0.73 0.68 -5.26
N ASP A 201 -0.14 1.30 -6.28
CA ASP A 201 -0.58 1.18 -7.67
C ASP A 201 -0.50 -0.29 -8.15
N LEU A 202 0.57 -1.00 -7.77
CA LEU A 202 0.71 -2.42 -8.07
C LEU A 202 -0.38 -3.26 -7.38
N ALA A 203 -0.63 -3.04 -6.09
CA ALA A 203 -1.66 -3.76 -5.34
C ALA A 203 -3.04 -3.53 -5.94
N ASP A 204 -3.37 -2.29 -6.30
CA ASP A 204 -4.63 -1.94 -6.96
C ASP A 204 -4.77 -2.64 -8.31
N SER A 205 -3.72 -2.62 -9.15
CA SER A 205 -3.75 -3.35 -10.43
C SER A 205 -3.97 -4.86 -10.26
N MET A 206 -3.40 -5.45 -9.21
CA MET A 206 -3.54 -6.87 -8.89
C MET A 206 -4.95 -7.22 -8.37
N ILE A 207 -5.53 -6.34 -7.53
CA ILE A 207 -6.90 -6.46 -7.03
C ILE A 207 -7.91 -6.31 -8.18
N GLU A 208 -7.75 -5.28 -9.02
CA GLU A 208 -8.64 -4.99 -10.15
C GLU A 208 -8.67 -6.12 -11.18
N ARG A 209 -7.51 -6.75 -11.43
CA ARG A 209 -7.42 -7.92 -12.30
C ARG A 209 -8.35 -9.05 -11.83
N GLY A 210 -8.50 -9.25 -10.52
CA GLY A 210 -9.45 -10.18 -9.90
C GLY A 210 -9.26 -11.68 -10.21
N SER A 211 -8.45 -12.03 -11.21
CA SER A 211 -8.10 -13.40 -11.58
C SER A 211 -6.80 -13.83 -10.92
N LEU A 212 -6.86 -14.93 -10.17
CA LEU A 212 -5.71 -15.59 -9.56
C LEU A 212 -5.16 -16.71 -10.46
N PHE A 213 -6.05 -17.46 -11.10
CA PHE A 213 -5.72 -18.52 -12.05
C PHE A 213 -5.73 -17.99 -13.48
N SER A 214 -4.66 -18.26 -14.22
CA SER A 214 -4.55 -17.89 -15.63
C SER A 214 -5.54 -18.67 -16.50
N GLY A 215 -5.87 -18.14 -17.68
CA GLY A 215 -6.76 -18.80 -18.64
C GLY A 215 -6.30 -20.22 -19.01
N LEU A 216 -4.99 -20.43 -19.14
CA LEU A 216 -4.40 -21.74 -19.42
C LEU A 216 -4.63 -22.75 -18.29
N VAL A 217 -4.55 -22.29 -17.03
CA VAL A 217 -4.85 -23.14 -15.87
C VAL A 217 -6.34 -23.49 -15.85
N VAL A 218 -7.22 -22.52 -16.07
CA VAL A 218 -8.67 -22.75 -16.12
C VAL A 218 -9.03 -23.74 -17.23
N GLU A 219 -8.45 -23.61 -18.42
CA GLU A 219 -8.66 -24.53 -19.54
C GLU A 219 -8.19 -25.95 -19.21
N SER A 220 -6.96 -26.09 -18.71
CA SER A 220 -6.40 -27.39 -18.31
C SER A 220 -7.24 -28.09 -17.22
N MET A 221 -7.77 -27.31 -16.27
CA MET A 221 -8.63 -27.84 -15.21
C MET A 221 -10.06 -28.12 -15.71
N THR A 222 -10.54 -27.43 -16.74
CA THR A 222 -11.81 -27.73 -17.40
C THR A 222 -11.79 -29.12 -18.03
N GLU A 223 -10.69 -29.49 -18.71
CA GLU A 223 -10.52 -30.84 -19.27
C GLU A 223 -10.46 -31.91 -18.17
N THR A 224 -9.76 -31.60 -17.08
CA THR A 224 -9.44 -32.54 -16.01
C THR A 224 -10.66 -32.78 -15.11
N LEU A 225 -11.19 -31.72 -14.49
CA LEU A 225 -12.25 -31.77 -13.47
C LEU A 225 -13.64 -31.54 -14.06
N GLY A 226 -13.74 -30.90 -15.22
CA GLY A 226 -15.00 -30.49 -15.83
C GLY A 226 -15.30 -29.01 -15.64
N ARG A 227 -16.15 -28.49 -16.53
CA ARG A 227 -16.54 -27.08 -16.58
C ARG A 227 -17.21 -26.60 -15.30
N GLU A 228 -17.97 -27.47 -14.63
CA GLU A 228 -18.75 -27.15 -13.43
C GLU A 228 -17.91 -26.72 -12.22
N TYR A 229 -16.64 -27.13 -12.14
CA TYR A 229 -15.70 -26.68 -11.10
C TYR A 229 -14.75 -25.63 -11.63
N ALA A 230 -14.22 -25.83 -12.84
CA ALA A 230 -13.21 -24.95 -13.41
C ALA A 230 -13.70 -23.51 -13.63
N SER A 231 -15.00 -23.31 -13.90
CA SER A 231 -15.58 -21.96 -14.05
C SER A 231 -15.53 -21.12 -12.78
N TYR A 232 -15.44 -21.77 -11.61
CA TYR A 232 -15.43 -21.09 -10.31
C TYR A 232 -14.02 -20.89 -9.74
N LEU A 233 -12.94 -21.28 -10.44
CA LEU A 233 -11.57 -21.19 -9.88
C LEU A 233 -11.15 -19.76 -9.49
N ASN A 234 -11.55 -18.77 -10.29
CA ASN A 234 -11.31 -17.36 -10.00
C ASN A 234 -12.38 -16.74 -9.11
N LYS A 235 -13.47 -17.46 -8.83
CA LYS A 235 -14.61 -17.02 -8.03
C LYS A 235 -15.17 -18.14 -7.14
N PRO A 236 -14.33 -18.76 -6.29
CA PRO A 236 -14.77 -19.91 -5.50
C PRO A 236 -15.86 -19.52 -4.49
N GLU A 237 -15.94 -18.25 -4.09
CA GLU A 237 -17.01 -17.71 -3.26
C GLU A 237 -18.41 -17.90 -3.87
N GLU A 238 -18.55 -17.80 -5.19
CA GLU A 238 -19.85 -18.00 -5.87
C GLU A 238 -20.28 -19.48 -5.75
N PHE A 239 -19.33 -20.43 -5.85
CA PHE A 239 -19.62 -21.86 -5.67
C PHE A 239 -20.03 -22.21 -4.23
N PHE A 240 -19.34 -21.64 -3.24
CA PHE A 240 -19.62 -21.92 -1.83
C PHE A 240 -20.82 -21.14 -1.28
N ALA A 241 -21.26 -20.08 -1.95
CA ALA A 241 -22.55 -19.46 -1.67
C ALA A 241 -23.71 -20.43 -1.96
N ASP A 242 -23.61 -21.20 -3.05
CA ASP A 242 -24.60 -22.21 -3.41
C ASP A 242 -24.47 -23.51 -2.60
N LYS A 243 -23.25 -23.81 -2.12
CA LYS A 243 -22.91 -25.05 -1.38
C LYS A 243 -22.16 -24.72 -0.07
N PRO A 244 -22.84 -24.12 0.92
CA PRO A 244 -22.20 -23.65 2.15
C PRO A 244 -21.58 -24.79 2.97
N ASP A 245 -22.17 -25.99 2.92
CA ASP A 245 -21.69 -27.17 3.67
C ASP A 245 -20.29 -27.65 3.22
N LEU A 246 -19.88 -27.28 2.02
CA LEU A 246 -18.56 -27.63 1.46
C LEU A 246 -17.53 -26.52 1.65
N LYS A 247 -17.94 -25.36 2.21
CA LYS A 247 -17.06 -24.21 2.38
C LYS A 247 -15.96 -24.53 3.40
N PRO A 248 -14.69 -24.28 3.08
CA PRO A 248 -13.63 -24.39 4.07
C PRO A 248 -13.68 -23.21 5.07
N ASP A 249 -13.04 -23.38 6.23
CA ASP A 249 -12.86 -22.28 7.17
C ASP A 249 -12.17 -21.08 6.51
N ASP A 250 -12.64 -19.88 6.87
CA ASP A 250 -12.06 -18.63 6.37
C ASP A 250 -10.62 -18.47 6.88
N TYR A 251 -9.73 -18.05 5.98
CA TYR A 251 -8.34 -17.75 6.29
C TYR A 251 -8.26 -16.59 7.28
N VAL A 252 -7.55 -16.84 8.39
CA VAL A 252 -7.20 -15.81 9.36
C VAL A 252 -5.72 -15.48 9.17
N HIS A 253 -5.45 -14.24 8.74
CA HIS A 253 -4.08 -13.78 8.58
C HIS A 253 -3.32 -13.85 9.93
N PRO A 254 -2.05 -14.30 9.96
CA PRO A 254 -1.28 -14.45 11.21
C PRO A 254 -1.26 -13.18 12.07
N GLU A 255 -1.22 -12.01 11.43
CA GLU A 255 -1.25 -10.71 12.11
C GLU A 255 -2.60 -10.35 12.77
N ASP A 256 -3.69 -11.03 12.39
CA ASP A 256 -5.05 -10.73 12.87
C ASP A 256 -5.55 -11.74 13.90
N THR A 257 -4.69 -12.69 14.30
CA THR A 257 -4.95 -13.63 15.38
C THR A 257 -5.18 -12.88 16.71
N PRO A 258 -6.01 -13.41 17.63
CA PRO A 258 -6.22 -12.79 18.95
C PRO A 258 -4.91 -12.56 19.72
N GLN A 259 -3.94 -13.46 19.55
CA GLN A 259 -2.61 -13.36 20.16
C GLN A 259 -1.79 -12.22 19.55
N ALA A 260 -1.78 -12.08 18.22
CA ALA A 260 -1.10 -10.97 17.56
C ALA A 260 -1.75 -9.61 17.89
N LYS A 261 -3.09 -9.56 17.98
CA LYS A 261 -3.82 -8.37 18.42
C LYS A 261 -3.51 -8.01 19.87
N ALA A 262 -3.48 -8.99 20.78
CA ALA A 262 -3.11 -8.78 22.18
C ALA A 262 -1.66 -8.30 22.33
N ALA A 263 -0.73 -8.87 21.55
CA ALA A 263 0.67 -8.44 21.53
C ALA A 263 0.82 -6.98 21.05
N ARG A 264 0.13 -6.60 19.95
CA ARG A 264 0.11 -5.22 19.45
C ARG A 264 -0.49 -4.25 20.48
N ALA A 265 -1.60 -4.62 21.11
CA ALA A 265 -2.22 -3.79 22.14
C ALA A 265 -1.31 -3.58 23.36
N ALA A 266 -0.59 -4.63 23.78
CA ALA A 266 0.38 -4.53 24.87
C ALA A 266 1.58 -3.65 24.52
N GLU A 267 2.05 -3.69 23.27
CA GLU A 267 3.13 -2.84 22.78
C GLU A 267 2.70 -1.37 22.69
N GLU A 268 1.50 -1.10 22.18
CA GLU A 268 0.93 0.25 22.15
C GLU A 268 0.75 0.85 23.55
N GLN A 269 0.34 0.04 24.53
CA GLN A 269 0.28 0.46 25.93
C GLN A 269 1.67 0.83 26.47
N ARG A 270 2.70 0.01 26.21
CA ARG A 270 4.08 0.31 26.61
C ARG A 270 4.61 1.59 25.97
N GLU A 271 4.35 1.82 24.67
CA GLU A 271 4.72 3.07 24.01
C GLU A 271 4.05 4.28 24.64
N LYS A 272 2.74 4.16 24.95
CA LYS A 272 1.99 5.23 25.60
C LYS A 272 2.57 5.54 26.98
N GLU A 273 2.85 4.52 27.78
CA GLU A 273 3.50 4.66 29.09
C GLU A 273 4.88 5.31 28.97
N GLN A 274 5.70 4.93 27.98
CA GLN A 274 6.99 5.55 27.74
C GLN A 274 6.88 7.02 27.33
N ARG A 275 5.90 7.38 26.50
CA ARG A 275 5.65 8.78 26.12
C ARG A 275 5.20 9.61 27.32
N GLU A 276 4.24 9.10 28.10
CA GLU A 276 3.77 9.74 29.32
C GLU A 276 4.90 9.89 30.35
N PHE A 277 5.74 8.87 30.51
CA PHE A 277 6.93 8.94 31.37
C PHE A 277 7.91 10.00 30.89
N ALA A 278 8.22 10.05 29.59
CA ALA A 278 9.11 11.05 29.01
C ALA A 278 8.56 12.48 29.18
N GLU A 279 7.25 12.68 29.03
CA GLU A 279 6.60 13.97 29.26
C GLU A 279 6.66 14.38 30.73
N ARG A 280 6.34 13.46 31.66
CA ARG A 280 6.47 13.69 33.11
C ARG A 280 7.91 14.03 33.49
N TRP A 281 8.88 13.30 32.95
CA TRP A 281 10.29 13.56 33.16
C TRP A 281 10.68 14.98 32.70
N ARG A 282 10.33 15.36 31.46
CA ARG A 282 10.59 16.72 30.94
C ARG A 282 9.91 17.81 31.75
N SER A 283 8.71 17.57 32.27
CA SER A 283 8.02 18.52 33.16
C SER A 283 8.78 18.69 34.46
N MET A 284 9.20 17.59 35.08
CA MET A 284 9.96 17.59 36.32
C MET A 284 11.31 18.31 36.16
N THR A 285 12.05 18.05 35.07
CA THR A 285 13.32 18.75 34.80
C THR A 285 13.11 20.26 34.68
N ARG A 286 12.07 20.70 33.98
CA ARG A 286 11.71 22.13 33.88
C ARG A 286 11.40 22.75 35.25
N THR A 287 10.66 22.05 36.11
CA THR A 287 10.37 22.53 37.47
C THR A 287 11.64 22.66 38.31
N ILE A 288 12.57 21.70 38.22
CA ILE A 288 13.86 21.75 38.93
C ILE A 288 14.71 22.93 38.45
N GLU A 289 14.75 23.19 37.13
CA GLU A 289 15.45 24.33 36.56
C GLU A 289 14.86 25.67 37.01
N GLN A 290 13.53 25.80 37.06
CA GLN A 290 12.86 26.99 37.57
C GLN A 290 13.17 27.24 39.06
N LEU A 291 13.20 26.18 39.88
CA LEU A 291 13.57 26.30 41.29
C LEU A 291 15.04 26.73 41.46
N ARG A 292 15.96 26.21 40.65
CA ARG A 292 17.38 26.64 40.65
C ARG A 292 17.55 28.09 40.23
N ALA A 293 16.87 28.52 39.17
CA ALA A 293 16.92 29.90 38.70
C ALA A 293 16.33 30.89 39.73
N GLY A 294 15.24 30.52 40.41
CA GLY A 294 14.65 31.32 41.48
C GLY A 294 15.57 31.47 42.71
N SER A 295 16.30 30.41 43.07
CA SER A 295 17.27 30.47 44.17
C SER A 295 18.48 31.37 43.89
N GLN A 296 18.92 31.50 42.64
CA GLN A 296 20.04 32.36 42.26
C GLN A 296 19.65 33.85 42.10
N ALA A 297 18.36 34.17 41.98
CA ALA A 297 17.87 35.54 41.92
C ALA A 297 17.60 36.15 43.31
N SER A 298 17.81 35.38 44.38
CA SER A 298 17.49 35.75 45.77
C SER A 298 18.73 35.97 46.65
N GLU A 299 19.94 35.90 46.08
CA GLU A 299 21.22 36.29 46.69
C GLU A 299 21.73 37.59 46.07
#